data_AF-A0A9X0EA88-F1
#
_entry.id   AF-A0A9X0EA88-F1
#
_cell.length_a   1.000
_cell.length_b   1.000
_cell.length_c   1.000
_cell.angle_alpha   90.00
_cell.angle_beta   90.00
_cell.angle_gamma   90.00
#
_symmetry.space_group_name_H-M   'P 1'
#
loop_
_entity.id
_entity.type
_entity.pdbx_description
1 polymer ?
#
loop_
_entity_poly.entity_id
_entity_poly.type
_entity_poly.pdbx_seq_one_letter_code
_entity_poly.pdbx_strand_id
1 'polypeptide(L)'
;MAIIQRAPKQATADQAATQAAAKAAATAPDSKSKTNMRGKREMFTVGFEPDLLAEFDAARSKLGLSRPALIKIAVRRLLDAGV
;
A
#
# COMPACT_ATOMS: atom_id res chain seq x y z
N MET A 1 23.71 4.68 37.03
CA MET A 1 23.12 4.54 35.68
C MET A 1 22.46 5.87 35.32
N ALA A 2 22.92 6.56 34.29
CA ALA A 2 22.36 7.87 33.90
C ALA A 2 21.20 7.68 32.92
N ILE A 3 20.03 8.24 33.24
CA ILE A 3 18.82 8.19 32.42
C ILE A 3 18.83 9.42 31.50
N ILE A 4 18.97 9.23 30.20
CA ILE A 4 18.93 10.32 29.22
C ILE A 4 17.47 10.71 29.01
N GLN A 5 17.04 11.86 29.55
CA GLN A 5 15.75 12.47 29.24
C GLN A 5 15.78 13.03 27.81
N ARG A 6 14.97 12.46 26.91
CA ARG A 6 14.78 12.98 25.56
C ARG A 6 13.80 14.16 25.60
N ALA A 7 14.17 15.27 24.96
CA ALA A 7 13.31 16.43 24.80
C ALA A 7 12.03 16.07 24.01
N PRO A 8 10.86 16.65 24.38
CA PRO A 8 9.62 16.37 23.69
C PRO A 8 9.65 16.95 22.27
N LYS A 9 9.41 16.08 21.28
CA LYS A 9 9.27 16.44 19.88
C LYS A 9 8.03 17.34 19.73
N GLN A 10 8.21 18.62 19.40
CA GLN A 10 7.08 19.48 19.04
C GLN A 10 6.44 18.95 17.75
N ALA A 11 5.24 18.41 17.88
CA ALA A 11 4.37 18.04 16.77
C ALA A 11 3.00 18.65 17.00
N THR A 12 2.88 19.95 16.80
CA THR A 12 1.60 20.58 16.50
C THR A 12 1.71 21.13 15.09
N ALA A 13 1.44 20.25 14.12
CA ALA A 13 1.04 20.71 12.80
C ALA A 13 -0.24 21.54 12.99
N ASP A 14 -0.14 22.83 12.70
CA ASP A 14 -1.23 23.77 12.84
C ASP A 14 -2.42 23.31 11.96
N GLN A 15 -3.56 23.04 12.59
CA GLN A 15 -4.75 22.56 11.90
C GLN A 15 -5.23 23.59 10.86
N ALA A 16 -4.97 24.87 11.09
CA ALA A 16 -5.26 25.94 10.15
C ALA A 16 -4.41 25.83 8.87
N ALA A 17 -3.12 25.52 9.00
CA ALA A 17 -2.23 25.30 7.86
C ALA A 17 -2.63 24.07 7.04
N THR A 18 -3.11 23.01 7.71
CA THR A 18 -3.60 21.79 7.05
C THR A 18 -4.87 22.06 6.23
N GLN A 19 -5.80 22.87 6.76
CA GLN A 19 -7.02 23.25 6.05
C GLN A 19 -6.75 24.21 4.88
N ALA A 20 -5.80 25.13 5.03
CA ALA A 20 -5.39 26.04 3.95
C ALA A 20 -4.74 25.27 2.80
N ALA A 21 -3.86 24.31 3.09
CA ALA A 21 -3.25 23.44 2.10
C ALA A 21 -4.28 22.57 1.36
N ALA A 22 -5.29 22.04 2.08
CA ALA A 22 -6.37 21.26 1.47
C ALA A 22 -7.23 22.08 0.50
N LYS A 23 -7.53 23.35 0.84
CA LYS A 23 -8.28 24.26 -0.04
C LYS A 23 -7.47 24.65 -1.29
N ALA A 24 -6.17 24.88 -1.14
CA ALA A 24 -5.28 25.20 -2.26
C ALA A 24 -5.08 24.01 -3.22
N ALA A 25 -5.05 22.79 -2.70
CA ALA A 25 -4.98 21.58 -3.53
C ALA A 25 -6.27 21.33 -4.33
N ALA A 26 -7.43 21.75 -3.80
CA ALA A 26 -8.73 21.58 -4.45
C ALA A 26 -8.99 22.56 -5.62
N THR A 27 -8.25 23.67 -5.70
CA THR A 27 -8.37 24.67 -6.77
C THR A 27 -7.35 24.50 -7.90
N ALA A 28 -6.42 23.54 -7.78
CA ALA A 28 -5.47 23.25 -8.84
C ALA A 28 -6.19 22.67 -10.08
N PRO A 29 -5.85 23.09 -11.31
CA PRO A 29 -6.47 22.60 -12.54
C PRO A 29 -6.26 21.08 -12.78
N ASP A 30 -5.22 20.49 -12.18
CA ASP A 30 -4.95 19.04 -12.19
C ASP A 30 -5.73 18.25 -11.13
N SER A 31 -6.53 18.90 -10.29
CA SER A 31 -7.38 18.23 -9.28
C SER A 31 -8.45 17.30 -9.89
N LYS A 32 -8.66 17.38 -11.22
CA LYS A 32 -9.48 16.45 -11.99
C LYS A 32 -8.75 15.17 -12.42
N SER A 33 -7.57 14.90 -11.87
CA SER A 33 -6.98 13.56 -11.93
C SER A 33 -8.04 12.60 -11.36
N LYS A 34 -8.61 11.77 -12.24
CA LYS A 34 -9.59 10.74 -11.90
C LYS A 34 -9.14 10.12 -10.59
N THR A 35 -9.90 10.37 -9.53
CA THR A 35 -9.83 9.56 -8.32
C THR A 35 -10.02 8.15 -8.83
N ASN A 36 -8.93 7.40 -8.98
CA ASN A 36 -9.01 5.97 -9.18
C ASN A 36 -9.83 5.54 -7.97
N MET A 37 -11.12 5.29 -8.19
CA MET A 37 -11.97 4.58 -7.27
C MET A 37 -11.29 3.23 -7.19
N ARG A 38 -10.33 3.16 -6.27
CA ARG A 38 -9.70 1.95 -5.79
C ARG A 38 -10.85 1.26 -5.08
N GLY A 39 -11.71 0.63 -5.88
CA GLY A 39 -12.87 -0.12 -5.43
C GLY A 39 -12.42 -0.94 -4.26
N LYS A 40 -13.21 -0.87 -3.17
CA LYS A 40 -12.84 -1.41 -1.86
C LYS A 40 -12.11 -2.73 -2.07
N ARG A 41 -10.79 -2.74 -1.86
CA ARG A 41 -10.00 -3.95 -2.03
C ARG A 41 -10.50 -4.91 -0.99
N GLU A 42 -11.11 -6.00 -1.43
CA GLU A 42 -11.53 -7.06 -0.54
C GLU A 42 -10.29 -7.83 -0.08
N MET A 43 -10.20 -8.05 1.23
CA MET A 43 -9.13 -8.81 1.85
C MET A 43 -9.72 -10.13 2.31
N PHE A 44 -9.03 -11.22 1.99
CA PHE A 44 -9.38 -12.56 2.41
C PHE A 44 -8.11 -13.27 2.89
N THR A 45 -8.29 -14.29 3.73
CA THR A 45 -7.20 -15.10 4.29
C THR A 45 -7.22 -16.48 3.65
N VAL A 46 -6.06 -16.97 3.25
CA VAL A 46 -5.87 -18.32 2.70
C VAL A 46 -4.69 -19.00 3.37
N GLY A 47 -4.82 -20.31 3.61
CA GLY A 47 -3.74 -21.16 4.07
C GLY A 47 -2.92 -21.68 2.88
N PHE A 48 -1.60 -21.68 3.05
CA PHE A 48 -0.66 -22.33 2.13
C PHE A 48 0.20 -23.30 2.92
N GLU A 49 0.69 -24.34 2.25
CA GLU A 49 1.78 -25.15 2.78
C GLU A 49 3.02 -24.25 3.00
N PRO A 50 3.80 -24.46 4.08
CA PRO A 50 5.02 -23.70 4.34
C PRO A 50 6.04 -23.77 3.19
N ASP A 51 6.23 -24.94 2.59
CA ASP A 51 7.25 -25.13 1.53
C ASP A 51 6.85 -24.37 0.26
N LEU A 52 5.59 -24.48 -0.17
CA LEU A 52 5.04 -23.67 -1.24
C LEU A 52 5.14 -22.16 -0.98
N LEU A 53 4.94 -21.72 0.27
CA LEU A 53 5.06 -20.30 0.63
C LEU A 53 6.51 -19.82 0.52
N ALA A 54 7.49 -20.67 0.84
CA ALA A 54 8.90 -20.38 0.69
C ALA A 54 9.30 -20.23 -0.79
N GLU A 55 8.83 -21.14 -1.65
CA GLU A 55 9.04 -21.03 -3.11
C GLU A 55 8.43 -19.75 -3.68
N PHE A 56 7.23 -19.40 -3.22
CA PHE A 56 6.54 -18.19 -3.62
C PHE A 56 7.33 -16.92 -3.23
N ASP A 57 7.90 -16.89 -2.03
CA ASP A 57 8.75 -15.79 -1.57
C ASP A 57 10.08 -15.70 -2.32
N ALA A 58 10.66 -16.83 -2.70
CA ALA A 58 11.85 -16.85 -3.54
C ALA A 58 11.54 -16.29 -4.93
N ALA A 59 10.41 -16.69 -5.54
CA ALA A 59 9.99 -16.23 -6.86
C ALA A 59 9.68 -14.72 -6.87
N ARG A 60 8.94 -14.21 -5.87
CA ARG A 60 8.59 -12.79 -5.81
C ARG A 60 9.84 -11.90 -5.66
N SER A 61 10.84 -12.38 -4.92
CA SER A 61 12.08 -11.65 -4.68
C SER A 61 12.90 -11.50 -5.95
N LYS A 62 12.96 -12.54 -6.79
CA LYS A 62 13.61 -12.49 -8.11
C LYS A 62 12.92 -11.51 -9.07
N LEU A 63 11.60 -11.38 -8.97
CA LEU A 63 10.79 -10.53 -9.85
C LEU A 63 10.58 -9.10 -9.30
N GLY A 64 11.02 -8.80 -8.08
CA GLY A 64 10.78 -7.51 -7.42
C GLY A 64 9.30 -7.25 -7.11
N LEU A 65 8.51 -8.29 -6.86
CA LEU A 65 7.06 -8.19 -6.66
C LEU A 65 6.66 -8.36 -5.19
N SER A 66 5.56 -7.70 -4.81
CA SER A 66 4.88 -7.98 -3.55
C SER A 66 4.11 -9.30 -3.64
N ARG A 67 3.88 -9.98 -2.50
CA ARG A 67 3.09 -11.22 -2.45
C ARG A 67 1.73 -11.08 -3.16
N PRO A 68 0.92 -10.03 -2.88
CA PRO A 68 -0.37 -9.88 -3.56
C PRO A 68 -0.24 -9.58 -5.06
N ALA A 69 0.85 -8.95 -5.51
CA ALA A 69 1.06 -8.67 -6.93
C ALA A 69 1.34 -9.96 -7.71
N LEU A 70 2.19 -10.85 -7.17
CA LEU A 70 2.48 -12.13 -7.80
C LEU A 70 1.23 -13.03 -7.86
N ILE A 71 0.44 -13.09 -6.77
CA ILE A 71 -0.86 -13.81 -6.77
C ILE A 71 -1.78 -13.27 -7.86
N LYS A 72 -1.93 -11.94 -7.98
CA LYS A 72 -2.79 -11.34 -9.01
C LYS A 72 -2.38 -11.70 -10.43
N ILE A 73 -1.08 -11.71 -10.71
CA ILE A 73 -0.56 -12.08 -12.04
C ILE A 73 -0.86 -13.56 -12.31
N ALA A 74 -0.61 -14.45 -11.34
CA ALA A 74 -0.88 -15.87 -11.49
C ALA A 74 -2.38 -16.13 -11.73
N VAL A 75 -3.26 -15.56 -10.91
CA VAL A 75 -4.72 -15.67 -11.07
C VAL A 75 -5.17 -15.11 -12.40
N ARG A 76 -4.65 -13.95 -12.82
CA ARG A 76 -5.02 -13.34 -14.11
C ARG A 76 -4.64 -14.24 -15.29
N ARG A 77 -3.43 -14.80 -15.28
CA ARG A 77 -2.97 -15.73 -16.31
C ARG A 77 -3.84 -17.00 -16.38
N LEU A 78 -4.25 -17.52 -15.21
CA LEU A 78 -5.11 -18.69 -15.13
C LEU A 78 -6.52 -18.40 -15.69
N LEU A 79 -7.10 -17.24 -15.36
CA LEU A 79 -8.39 -16.81 -15.92
C LEU A 79 -8.31 -16.52 -17.42
N ASP A 80 -7.22 -15.89 -17.89
CA ASP A 80 -7.01 -15.62 -19.32
C ASP A 80 -6.82 -16.94 -20.12
N ALA A 81 -6.36 -18.02 -19.48
CA ALA A 81 -6.26 -19.35 -20.08
C ALA A 81 -7.60 -20.12 -20.13
N GLY A 82 -8.68 -19.57 -19.57
CA GLY A 82 -10.02 -20.14 -19.65
C GLY A 82 -10.27 -21.32 -18.71
N VAL A 83 -9.55 -21.38 -17.58
CA VAL A 83 -9.92 -22.25 -16.44
C VAL A 83 -11.19 -21.73 -15.77
#